data_AF-A0AAF0RJY7-F1
#
_entry.id   AF-A0AAF0RJY7-F1
#
_cell.length_a   1.000
_cell.length_b   1.000
_cell.length_c   1.000
_cell.angle_alpha   90.00
_cell.angle_beta   90.00
_cell.angle_gamma   90.00
#
_symmetry.space_group_name_H-M   'P 1'
#
loop_
_entity.id
_entity.type
_entity.pdbx_description
1 polymer ?
#
loop_
_entity_poly.entity_id
_entity_poly.type
_entity_poly.pdbx_seq_one_letter_code
_entity_poly.pdbx_strand_id
1 'polypeptide(L)'
;MRNERSARVARRERPPRLTMPLEEAERISTNAADGLLDTSDPDVARVVAQANRVVTRSQMWGSTPDLPTRRWRRLTVLGGLLFVLIWVAGLMLPLLASLGK
;
A
#
# COMPACT_ATOMS: atom_id res chain seq x y z
N MET A 1 -49.04 18.97 -20.80
CA MET A 1 -48.03 19.77 -20.05
C MET A 1 -47.43 18.95 -18.90
N ARG A 2 -46.54 17.98 -19.20
CA ARG A 2 -45.80 17.20 -18.20
C ARG A 2 -44.67 16.44 -18.89
N ASN A 3 -43.59 17.09 -19.31
CA ASN A 3 -42.41 16.33 -19.75
C ASN A 3 -41.04 17.01 -19.69
N GLU A 4 -40.85 18.01 -18.81
CA GLU A 4 -39.55 18.72 -18.74
C GLU A 4 -38.78 18.53 -17.42
N ARG A 5 -39.37 17.85 -16.43
CA ARG A 5 -38.68 17.61 -15.13
C ARG A 5 -37.79 16.36 -15.12
N SER A 6 -37.94 15.48 -16.10
CA SER A 6 -37.24 14.18 -16.12
C SER A 6 -35.82 14.25 -16.72
N ALA A 7 -35.48 15.32 -17.44
CA ALA A 7 -34.20 15.45 -18.14
C ALA A 7 -33.05 16.00 -17.26
N ARG A 8 -33.34 16.58 -16.09
CA ARG A 8 -32.30 17.19 -15.22
C ARG A 8 -31.64 16.24 -14.22
N VAL A 9 -32.10 14.99 -14.13
CA VAL A 9 -31.54 14.00 -13.19
C VAL A 9 -30.45 13.12 -13.83
N ALA A 10 -30.28 13.19 -15.15
CA ALA A 10 -29.44 12.27 -15.91
C ALA A 10 -28.00 12.75 -16.15
N ARG A 11 -27.56 13.85 -15.53
CA ARG A 11 -26.15 14.25 -15.50
C ARG A 11 -25.50 13.80 -14.20
N ARG A 12 -25.65 12.51 -13.87
CA ARG A 12 -24.74 11.87 -12.91
C ARG A 12 -23.36 11.94 -13.54
N GLU A 13 -22.56 12.89 -13.07
CA GLU A 13 -21.12 12.89 -13.22
C GLU A 13 -20.67 11.47 -12.90
N ARG A 14 -20.36 10.68 -13.94
CA ARG A 14 -19.68 9.41 -13.72
C ARG A 14 -18.37 9.85 -13.07
N PRO A 15 -18.10 9.48 -11.80
CA PRO A 15 -16.85 9.84 -11.18
C PRO A 15 -15.76 9.38 -12.14
N PRO A 16 -14.80 10.26 -12.50
CA PRO A 16 -13.74 9.89 -13.41
C PRO A 16 -13.19 8.56 -12.92
N ARG A 17 -13.11 7.56 -13.81
CA ARG A 17 -12.36 6.34 -13.52
C ARG A 17 -10.89 6.74 -13.50
N LEU A 18 -10.49 7.50 -12.50
CA LEU A 18 -9.11 7.65 -12.10
C LEU A 18 -8.69 6.23 -11.77
N THR A 19 -7.98 5.60 -12.71
CA THR A 19 -7.30 4.35 -12.46
C THR A 19 -6.27 4.65 -11.38
N MET A 20 -6.68 4.48 -10.12
CA MET A 20 -5.84 4.73 -8.95
C MET A 20 -4.97 3.49 -8.74
N PRO A 21 -3.64 3.61 -8.80
CA PRO A 21 -2.77 2.47 -8.54
C PRO A 21 -2.94 2.01 -7.09
N LEU A 22 -2.78 0.70 -6.85
CA LEU A 22 -3.02 0.10 -5.54
C LEU A 22 -2.12 0.71 -4.46
N GLU A 23 -0.84 0.95 -4.77
CA GLU A 23 0.11 1.57 -3.83
C GLU A 23 -0.37 2.97 -3.39
N GLU A 24 -0.88 3.78 -4.32
CA GLU A 24 -1.41 5.10 -3.98
C GLU A 24 -2.71 5.01 -3.18
N ALA A 25 -3.57 4.03 -3.51
CA ALA A 25 -4.78 3.76 -2.74
C ALA A 25 -4.46 3.33 -1.30
N GLU A 26 -3.44 2.49 -1.09
CA GLU A 26 -2.97 2.09 0.24
C GLU A 26 -2.47 3.30 1.03
N ARG A 27 -1.65 4.16 0.42
CA ARG A 27 -1.14 5.39 1.04
C ARG A 27 -2.28 6.33 1.46
N ILE A 28 -3.23 6.59 0.58
CA ILE A 28 -4.38 7.46 0.86
C ILE A 28 -5.26 6.87 1.97
N SER A 29 -5.56 5.57 1.91
CA SER A 29 -6.36 4.90 2.94
C SER A 29 -5.72 4.92 4.32
N THR A 30 -4.39 4.72 4.37
CA THR A 30 -3.61 4.76 5.63
C THR A 30 -3.62 6.17 6.21
N ASN A 31 -3.33 7.18 5.40
CA ASN A 31 -3.33 8.57 5.84
C ASN A 31 -4.73 9.04 6.32
N ALA A 32 -5.80 8.52 5.71
CA ALA A 32 -7.17 8.78 6.18
C ALA A 32 -7.45 8.11 7.52
N ALA A 33 -7.01 6.85 7.71
CA ALA A 33 -7.15 6.11 8.96
C ALA A 33 -6.36 6.76 10.11
N ASP A 34 -5.19 7.33 9.79
CA ASP A 34 -4.33 8.07 10.72
C ASP A 34 -4.86 9.49 11.02
N GLY A 35 -5.98 9.89 10.42
CA GLY A 35 -6.61 11.19 10.64
C GLY A 35 -5.85 12.38 10.02
N LEU A 36 -4.92 12.11 9.09
CA LEU A 36 -4.10 13.12 8.43
C LEU A 36 -4.83 13.84 7.28
N LEU A 37 -5.99 13.33 6.88
CA LEU A 37 -6.82 13.88 5.81
C LEU A 37 -8.13 14.45 6.38
N ASP A 38 -8.49 15.67 5.98
CA ASP A 38 -9.78 16.25 6.34
C ASP A 38 -10.90 15.62 5.52
N THR A 39 -11.49 14.56 6.07
CA THR A 39 -12.61 13.84 5.46
C THR A 39 -13.95 14.57 5.60
N SER A 40 -13.98 15.73 6.27
CA SER A 40 -15.14 16.61 6.31
C SER A 40 -15.36 17.31 4.97
N ASP A 41 -14.28 17.49 4.18
CA ASP A 41 -14.35 17.97 2.82
C ASP A 41 -14.94 16.88 1.90
N PRO A 42 -16.06 17.16 1.19
CA PRO A 42 -16.70 16.20 0.31
C PRO A 42 -15.82 15.74 -0.86
N ASP A 43 -14.81 16.51 -1.27
CA ASP A 43 -13.87 16.12 -2.32
C ASP A 43 -12.84 15.12 -1.80
N VAL A 44 -12.29 15.39 -0.62
CA VAL A 44 -11.33 14.50 0.06
C VAL A 44 -12.02 13.17 0.43
N ALA A 45 -13.23 13.23 0.98
CA ALA A 45 -14.03 12.05 1.32
C ALA A 45 -14.27 11.14 0.10
N ARG A 46 -14.50 11.73 -1.08
CA ARG A 46 -14.69 10.98 -2.34
C ARG A 46 -13.43 10.23 -2.75
N VAL A 47 -12.26 10.87 -2.65
CA VAL A 47 -10.97 10.25 -2.99
C VAL A 47 -10.63 9.12 -2.02
N VAL A 48 -10.82 9.33 -0.72
CA VAL A 48 -10.61 8.32 0.33
C VAL A 48 -11.54 7.13 0.14
N ALA A 49 -12.82 7.35 -0.14
CA ALA A 49 -13.77 6.27 -0.41
C ALA A 49 -13.37 5.43 -1.63
N GLN A 50 -12.81 6.06 -2.67
CA GLN A 50 -12.29 5.37 -3.83
C GLN A 50 -11.04 4.53 -3.50
N ALA A 51 -10.10 5.10 -2.75
CA ALA A 51 -8.90 4.41 -2.28
C ALA A 51 -9.25 3.17 -1.47
N ASN A 52 -10.12 3.31 -0.46
CA ASN A 52 -10.62 2.20 0.35
C ASN A 52 -11.24 1.10 -0.53
N ARG A 53 -12.02 1.47 -1.55
CA ARG A 53 -12.62 0.50 -2.47
C ARG A 53 -11.60 -0.27 -3.29
N VAL A 54 -10.49 0.36 -3.70
CA VAL A 54 -9.40 -0.29 -4.44
C VAL A 54 -8.65 -1.26 -3.52
N VAL A 55 -8.36 -0.86 -2.28
CA VAL A 55 -7.70 -1.69 -1.26
C VAL A 55 -8.58 -2.88 -0.85
N THR A 56 -9.86 -2.67 -0.52
CA THR A 56 -10.76 -3.78 -0.18
C THR A 56 -10.90 -4.75 -1.35
N ARG A 57 -10.98 -4.25 -2.59
CA ARG A 57 -11.04 -5.11 -3.78
C ARG A 57 -9.74 -5.90 -3.96
N SER A 58 -8.56 -5.30 -3.78
CA SER A 58 -7.29 -6.03 -3.92
C SER A 58 -7.13 -7.11 -2.85
N GLN A 59 -7.60 -6.86 -1.63
CA GLN A 59 -7.62 -7.84 -0.55
C GLN A 59 -8.56 -9.03 -0.85
N MET A 60 -9.74 -8.76 -1.42
CA MET A 60 -10.71 -9.80 -1.78
C MET A 60 -10.26 -10.68 -2.95
N TRP A 61 -9.55 -10.11 -3.93
CA TRP A 61 -9.18 -10.80 -5.16
C TRP A 61 -7.70 -11.20 -5.22
N GLY A 62 -6.93 -10.95 -4.15
CA GLY A 62 -5.52 -11.32 -4.07
C GLY A 62 -4.67 -10.60 -5.11
N SER A 63 -4.45 -9.30 -4.91
CA SER A 63 -3.38 -8.50 -5.53
C SER A 63 -3.26 -8.61 -7.06
N THR A 64 -3.83 -7.67 -7.81
CA THR A 64 -3.23 -7.31 -9.11
C THR A 64 -1.79 -6.85 -8.83
N PRO A 65 -0.77 -7.48 -9.43
CA PRO A 65 0.62 -7.19 -9.13
C PRO A 65 1.03 -5.90 -9.85
N ASP A 66 1.16 -4.80 -9.11
CA ASP A 66 2.06 -3.73 -9.51
C ASP A 66 2.89 -3.32 -8.29
N LEU A 67 4.12 -3.80 -8.30
CA LEU A 67 5.14 -3.66 -7.28
C LEU A 67 6.20 -2.66 -7.80
N PRO A 68 6.72 -1.76 -6.94
CA PRO A 68 8.14 -1.44 -6.94
C PRO A 68 8.85 -2.09 -5.72
N THR A 69 8.38 -3.25 -5.30
CA THR A 69 8.88 -4.03 -4.14
C THR A 69 10.29 -4.62 -4.32
N ARG A 70 10.89 -4.50 -5.51
CA ARG A 70 12.21 -5.07 -5.81
C ARG A 70 13.33 -4.49 -4.93
N ARG A 71 13.22 -3.24 -4.49
CA ARG A 71 14.23 -2.62 -3.60
C ARG A 71 14.11 -3.10 -2.16
N TRP A 72 12.90 -3.12 -1.60
CA TRP A 72 12.67 -3.52 -0.21
C TRP A 72 12.95 -4.99 0.03
N ARG A 73 12.51 -5.87 -0.87
CA ARG A 73 12.81 -7.30 -0.77
C ARG A 73 14.32 -7.61 -0.81
N ARG A 74 15.09 -6.85 -1.59
CA ARG A 74 16.57 -7.00 -1.64
C ARG A 74 17.23 -6.51 -0.35
N LEU A 75 16.76 -5.41 0.23
CA LEU A 75 17.29 -4.87 1.48
C LEU A 75 17.04 -5.82 2.66
N THR A 76 15.84 -6.40 2.77
CA THR A 76 15.52 -7.34 3.85
C THR A 76 16.35 -8.63 3.74
N VAL A 77 16.53 -9.15 2.52
CA VAL A 77 17.35 -10.35 2.28
C VAL A 77 18.83 -10.09 2.59
N LEU A 78 19.38 -8.95 2.14
CA LEU A 78 20.77 -8.58 2.47
C LEU A 78 20.96 -8.40 3.97
N GLY A 79 20.05 -7.71 4.66
CA GLY A 79 20.12 -7.48 6.09
C GLY A 79 20.08 -8.77 6.90
N GLY A 80 19.16 -9.68 6.56
CA GLY A 80 19.08 -11.00 7.20
C GLY A 80 20.36 -11.83 7.00
N LEU A 81 20.93 -11.82 5.79
CA LEU A 81 22.15 -12.58 5.49
C LEU A 81 23.38 -12.02 6.22
N LEU A 82 23.51 -10.69 6.32
CA LEU A 82 24.58 -10.04 7.07
C LEU A 82 24.52 -10.37 8.56
N PHE A 83 23.31 -10.34 9.13
CA PHE A 83 23.09 -10.67 10.54
C PHE A 83 23.52 -12.12 10.86
N VAL A 84 23.13 -13.08 10.01
CA VAL A 84 23.54 -14.49 10.18
C VAL A 84 25.05 -14.65 10.07
N LEU A 85 25.71 -13.98 9.11
CA LEU A 85 27.16 -14.03 8.95
C LEU A 85 27.90 -13.51 10.20
N ILE A 86 27.48 -12.35 10.72
CA ILE A 86 28.06 -11.77 11.94
C ILE A 86 27.86 -12.72 13.13
N TRP A 87 26.67 -13.31 13.24
CA TRP A 87 26.33 -14.22 14.32
C TRP A 87 27.17 -15.51 14.28
N VAL A 88 27.28 -16.14 13.09
CA VAL A 88 28.09 -17.34 12.88
C VAL A 88 29.57 -17.04 13.12
N ALA A 89 30.09 -15.92 12.60
CA ALA A 89 31.48 -15.53 12.83
C ALA A 89 31.75 -15.30 14.32
N GLY A 90 30.85 -14.60 15.03
CA GLY A 90 30.97 -14.37 16.46
C GLY A 90 31.02 -15.66 17.29
N LEU A 91 30.30 -16.71 16.86
CA LEU A 91 30.33 -18.02 17.51
C LEU A 91 31.53 -18.89 17.11
N MET A 92 31.99 -18.80 15.87
CA MET A 92 33.08 -19.64 15.35
C MET A 92 34.48 -19.11 15.72
N LEU A 93 34.66 -17.80 15.85
CA LEU A 93 35.92 -17.18 16.26
C LEU A 93 36.47 -17.74 17.59
N PRO A 94 35.71 -17.79 18.70
CA PRO A 94 36.22 -18.31 19.96
C PRO A 94 36.56 -19.80 19.90
N LEU A 95 35.86 -20.56 19.05
CA LEU A 95 36.10 -21.99 18.88
C LEU A 95 37.43 -22.25 18.16
N LEU A 96 37.71 -21.54 17.06
CA LEU A 96 38.99 -21.63 16.35
C LEU A 96 40.16 -21.11 17.19
N ALA A 97 39.95 -20.04 17.96
CA ALA A 97 40.96 -19.53 18.89
C ALA A 97 41.31 -20.52 20.01
N SER A 98 40.36 -21.38 20.40
CA SER A 98 40.58 -22.43 21.40
C SER A 98 41.29 -23.67 20.84
N LEU A 99 41.14 -23.96 19.55
CA LEU A 99 41.71 -25.15 18.91
C LEU A 99 43.16 -24.96 18.45
N GLY A 100 43.59 -23.71 18.25
CA GLY A 100 44.97 -23.37 17.87
C GLY A 100 45.90 -23.10 19.05
N LYS A 101 45.49 -23.41 20.28
CA LYS A 101 46.23 -23.19 21.52
C LYS A 101 46.70 -24.49 22.15
#